data_AF-A0A101G4X3-F1
#
_entry.id   AF-A0A101G4X3-F1
#
_cell.length_a   1.000
_cell.length_b   1.000
_cell.length_c   1.000
_cell.angle_alpha   90.00
_cell.angle_beta   90.00
_cell.angle_gamma   90.00
#
_symmetry.space_group_name_H-M   'P 1'
#
loop_
_entity.id
_entity.type
_entity.pdbx_description
1 polymer ?
#
loop_
_entity_poly.entity_id
_entity_poly.type
_entity_poly.pdbx_seq_one_letter_code
_entity_poly.pdbx_strand_id
1 'polypeptide(L)' 'VRYLPEDYQPTDEVRAFDIANDNDFIRLGVIYRQDRPIYTDIMRKMQQVSEKMGKPEILDLLKQFEP' A
#
# COMPACT_ATOMS: atom_id res chain seq x y z
N VAL A 1 -13.65 -28.91 -2.10
CA VAL A 1 -12.55 -28.10 -2.70
C VAL A 1 -12.93 -27.76 -4.12
N ARG A 2 -12.85 -26.48 -4.54
CA ARG A 2 -13.19 -26.01 -5.89
C ARG A 2 -12.21 -24.93 -6.35
N TYR A 3 -11.77 -24.99 -7.59
CA TYR A 3 -10.99 -23.89 -8.18
C TYR A 3 -11.91 -22.69 -8.48
N LEU A 4 -11.32 -21.50 -8.48
CA LEU A 4 -11.99 -20.31 -8.99
C LEU A 4 -12.20 -20.44 -10.52
N PRO A 5 -13.28 -19.86 -11.06
CA PRO A 5 -13.50 -19.76 -12.50
C PRO A 5 -12.31 -19.10 -13.20
N GLU A 6 -12.01 -19.50 -14.44
CA GLU A 6 -10.89 -18.94 -15.20
C GLU A 6 -11.09 -17.45 -15.56
N ASP A 7 -12.34 -17.00 -15.65
CA ASP A 7 -12.73 -15.63 -15.92
C ASP A 7 -12.79 -14.75 -14.65
N TYR A 8 -12.52 -15.32 -13.47
CA TYR A 8 -12.52 -14.59 -12.21
C TYR A 8 -11.45 -13.49 -12.18
N GLN A 9 -11.89 -12.24 -11.99
CA GLN A 9 -11.00 -11.10 -11.83
C GLN A 9 -10.73 -10.84 -10.33
N PRO A 10 -9.47 -10.95 -9.86
CA PRO A 10 -9.13 -10.84 -8.45
C PRO A 10 -8.97 -9.38 -8.00
N THR A 11 -9.83 -8.47 -8.44
CA THR A 11 -9.70 -7.02 -8.14
C THR A 11 -10.73 -6.50 -7.15
N ASP A 12 -11.72 -7.31 -6.78
CA ASP A 12 -12.79 -6.95 -5.85
C ASP A 12 -12.49 -7.49 -4.45
N GLU A 13 -12.22 -6.58 -3.52
CA GLU A 13 -11.87 -6.92 -2.13
C GLU A 13 -13.04 -7.50 -1.35
N VAL A 14 -14.26 -6.98 -1.54
CA VAL A 14 -15.46 -7.45 -0.84
C VAL A 14 -15.75 -8.89 -1.25
N ARG A 15 -15.70 -9.17 -2.54
CA ARG A 15 -15.89 -10.52 -3.08
C ARG A 15 -14.82 -11.49 -2.60
N ALA A 16 -13.59 -11.04 -2.41
CA ALA A 16 -12.52 -11.86 -1.85
C ALA A 16 -12.81 -12.27 -0.40
N PHE A 17 -13.38 -11.36 0.40
CA PHE A 17 -13.83 -11.68 1.76
C PHE A 17 -14.98 -12.69 1.76
N ASP A 18 -15.96 -12.55 0.87
CA ASP A 18 -17.06 -13.50 0.74
C ASP A 18 -16.53 -14.91 0.41
N ILE A 19 -15.56 -14.99 -0.51
CA ILE A 19 -14.90 -16.25 -0.89
C ILE A 19 -14.11 -16.85 0.28
N ALA A 20 -13.41 -16.02 1.07
CA ALA A 20 -12.62 -16.47 2.20
C ALA A 20 -13.48 -16.98 3.37
N ASN A 21 -14.70 -16.44 3.50
CA ASN A 21 -15.65 -16.80 4.55
C ASN A 21 -16.65 -17.90 4.13
N ASP A 22 -16.55 -18.42 2.90
CA ASP A 22 -17.37 -19.54 2.41
C ASP A 22 -16.99 -20.83 3.17
N ASN A 23 -17.86 -21.24 4.11
CA ASN A 23 -17.67 -22.46 4.91
C ASN A 23 -18.10 -23.73 4.16
N ASP A 24 -18.83 -23.59 3.05
CA ASP A 24 -19.37 -24.73 2.31
C ASP A 24 -18.31 -25.32 1.36
N PHE A 25 -17.42 -24.48 0.84
CA PHE A 25 -16.37 -24.90 -0.10
C PHE A 25 -15.02 -24.24 0.17
N ILE A 26 -13.98 -25.07 0.28
CA ILE A 26 -12.59 -24.59 0.16
C ILE A 26 -12.33 -24.15 -1.28
N ARG A 27 -12.14 -22.85 -1.51
CA ARG A 27 -11.79 -22.26 -2.81
C ARG A 27 -10.28 -22.19 -3.00
N LEU A 28 -9.79 -22.59 -4.18
CA LEU A 28 -8.37 -22.54 -4.54
C LEU A 28 -8.14 -21.57 -5.70
N GLY A 29 -7.11 -20.71 -5.57
CA GLY A 29 -6.72 -19.73 -6.58
C GLY A 29 -6.36 -18.37 -5.95
N VAL A 30 -6.08 -17.38 -6.81
CA VAL A 30 -5.86 -16.00 -6.37
C VAL A 30 -7.21 -15.33 -6.15
N ILE A 31 -7.57 -15.07 -4.90
CA ILE A 31 -8.86 -14.43 -4.55
C ILE A 31 -8.80 -12.90 -4.65
N TYR A 32 -7.63 -12.32 -4.43
CA TYR A 32 -7.43 -10.87 -4.46
C TYR A 32 -6.00 -10.51 -4.88
N ARG A 33 -5.87 -9.48 -5.72
CA ARG A 33 -4.63 -8.89 -6.18
C ARG A 33 -4.88 -7.41 -6.51
N GLN A 34 -4.15 -6.55 -5.81
CA GLN A 34 -4.12 -5.12 -6.08
C GLN A 34 -2.68 -4.63 -6.05
N ASP A 35 -2.30 -3.88 -7.07
CA ASP A 35 -1.00 -3.20 -7.08
C ASP A 35 -1.07 -2.00 -6.13
N ARG A 36 -0.30 -2.07 -5.04
CA ARG A 36 -0.21 -1.01 -4.04
C ARG A 36 1.24 -0.66 -3.76
N PRO A 37 1.57 0.62 -3.53
CA PRO A 37 2.92 1.01 -3.12
C PRO A 37 3.29 0.26 -1.85
N ILE A 38 4.51 -0.29 -1.81
CA ILE A 38 5.04 -0.88 -0.59
C ILE A 38 5.68 0.20 0.27
N TYR A 39 5.89 -0.10 1.56
CA TYR A 39 6.46 0.84 2.51
C TYR A 39 7.74 1.52 2.00
N THR A 40 8.60 0.76 1.33
CA THR A 40 9.85 1.27 0.74
C THR A 40 9.61 2.29 -0.36
N ASP A 41 8.57 2.14 -1.18
CA ASP A 41 8.20 3.11 -2.22
C ASP A 41 7.72 4.42 -1.59
N ILE A 42 6.93 4.31 -0.52
CA ILE A 42 6.42 5.46 0.23
C ILE A 42 7.58 6.22 0.89
N MET A 43 8.50 5.52 1.55
CA MET A 43 9.68 6.13 2.18
C MET A 43 10.59 6.81 1.15
N ARG A 44 10.82 6.17 0.00
CA ARG A 44 11.61 6.76 -1.08
C ARG A 44 10.98 8.05 -1.60
N LYS A 45 9.66 8.06 -1.79
CA LYS A 45 8.93 9.25 -2.20
C LYS A 45 9.05 10.37 -1.16
N MET A 46 8.94 10.04 0.13
CA MET A 46 9.11 11.03 1.21
C MET A 46 10.52 11.62 1.25
N GLN A 47 11.56 10.81 1.07
CA GLN A 47 12.95 11.27 1.00
C GLN A 47 13.16 12.23 -0.18
N GLN A 48 12.69 11.87 -1.37
CA GLN A 48 12.77 12.73 -2.55
C GLN A 48 12.05 14.07 -2.36
N VAL A 49 10.90 14.07 -1.68
CA VAL A 49 10.17 15.31 -1.36
C VAL A 49 10.96 16.14 -0.34
N SER A 50 11.55 15.52 0.68
CA SER A 50 12.36 16.22 1.69
C SER A 50 13.62 16.84 1.10
N GLU A 51 14.28 16.16 0.16
CA GLU A 51 15.44 16.68 -0.56
C GLU A 51 15.07 17.88 -1.44
N LYS A 52 13.88 17.85 -2.06
CA LYS A 52 13.38 18.96 -2.90
C LYS A 52 12.88 20.17 -2.11
N MET A 53 12.32 19.97 -0.91
CA MET A 53 11.81 21.08 -0.09
C MET A 53 12.93 21.84 0.64
N GLY A 54 14.17 21.40 0.54
CA GLY A 54 15.29 21.96 1.28
C GLY A 54 15.16 21.60 2.76
N LYS A 55 16.09 20.82 3.29
CA LYS A 55 16.23 20.74 4.74
C LYS A 55 16.52 22.17 5.22
N PRO A 56 15.77 22.74 6.18
CA PRO A 56 16.20 24.00 6.77
C PRO A 56 17.61 23.74 7.31
N GLU A 57 18.58 24.52 6.81
CA GLU A 57 19.93 24.45 7.36
C GLU A 57 19.82 24.76 8.86
N ILE A 58 20.58 24.04 9.68
CA ILE A 58 20.53 24.19 11.15
C ILE A 58 20.68 25.68 11.55
N LEU A 59 21.42 26.45 10.75
CA LEU A 59 21.57 27.90 10.86
C LEU A 59 20.25 28.68 10.77
N ASP A 60 19.29 28.29 9.93
CA ASP A 60 18.01 29.02 9.78
C ASP A 60 17.02 28.70 10.90
N LEU A 61 17.14 27.53 11.54
CA LEU A 61 16.39 27.22 12.76
C LEU A 61 16.91 27.99 13.97
N LEU A 62 18.22 28.21 14.05
CA LEU A 62 18.85 28.94 15.16
C LEU A 62 18.55 30.45 15.12
N LYS A 63 18.40 31.04 13.91
CA LYS A 63 18.00 32.46 13.74
C LYS A 63 16.62 32.80 14.31
N GLN A 64 15.74 31.82 14.51
CA GLN A 64 14.41 32.06 15.12
C GLN A 64 14.49 32.27 16.64
N PHE A 65 15.65 32.04 17.24
CA PHE A 65 15.91 32.20 18.67
C PHE A 65 16.96 33.30 18.97
N GLU A 66 17.42 34.04 17.95
CA GLU A 66 18.21 35.25 18.16
C GLU A 66 17.24 36.43 18.44
N PRO A 67 17.41 37.16 19.57
CA PRO A 67 16.53 38.26 19.97
C PRO A 67 16.68 39.53 19.14
#